data_AF-A0A967EI03-F1
#
_entry.id   AF-A0A967EI03-F1
#
_cell.length_a   1.000
_cell.length_b   1.000
_cell.length_c   1.000
_cell.angle_alpha   90.00
_cell.angle_beta   90.00
_cell.angle_gamma   90.00
#
_symmetry.space_group_name_H-M   'P 1'
#
loop_
_entity.id
_entity.type
_entity.pdbx_description
1 polymer ?
#
loop_
_entity_poly.entity_id
_entity_poly.type
_entity_poly.pdbx_seq_one_letter_code
_entity_poly.pdbx_strand_id
1 'polypeptide(L)' 'MGGNPAKTIRRRFPAEIVDQLLAIAWWNWPEDVIRDRLPKLMCGDVKGFVAAYDE' A
#
# COMPACT_ATOMS: atom_id res chain seq x y z
N MET A 1 8.63 -9.00 -10.19
CA MET A 1 9.60 -9.20 -11.29
C MET A 1 10.10 -10.63 -11.20
N GLY A 2 10.58 -11.22 -12.30
CA GLY A 2 11.25 -12.53 -12.27
C GLY A 2 11.95 -12.85 -13.58
N GLY A 3 12.86 -13.83 -13.55
CA GLY A 3 13.70 -14.24 -14.68
C GLY A 3 15.06 -13.54 -14.72
N ASN A 4 15.94 -14.03 -15.61
CA ASN A 4 17.24 -13.45 -15.92
C ASN A 4 17.37 -13.30 -17.45
N PRO A 5 17.17 -12.10 -18.04
CA PRO A 5 16.89 -10.81 -17.39
C PRO A 5 15.49 -10.72 -16.79
N ALA A 6 15.32 -9.85 -15.79
CA ALA A 6 14.07 -9.69 -15.08
C ALA A 6 12.98 -9.06 -15.96
N LYS A 7 11.77 -9.63 -15.91
CA LYS A 7 10.58 -9.11 -16.59
C LYS A 7 9.45 -8.88 -15.58
N THR A 8 8.57 -7.94 -15.91
CA THR A 8 7.34 -7.69 -15.15
C THR A 8 6.42 -8.90 -15.28
N ILE A 9 6.01 -9.46 -14.14
CA ILE A 9 5.06 -10.59 -14.10
C ILE A 9 3.64 -10.03 -14.02
N ARG A 10 3.37 -9.22 -13.00
CA ARG A 10 2.11 -8.51 -12.79
C ARG A 10 2.29 -7.37 -11.80
N ARG A 11 1.36 -6.42 -11.80
CA ARG A 11 1.21 -5.42 -10.72
C ARG A 11 0.46 -6.06 -9.55
N ARG A 12 0.75 -5.59 -8.32
CA ARG A 12 0.03 -6.03 -7.11
C ARG A 12 -1.36 -5.42 -7.03
N PHE A 13 -1.48 -4.16 -7.44
CA PHE A 13 -2.70 -3.37 -7.40
C PHE A 13 -2.87 -2.58 -8.72
N PRO A 14 -4.08 -2.09 -9.02
CA PRO A 14 -4.33 -1.13 -10.09
C PRO A 14 -3.53 0.17 -9.90
N ALA A 15 -3.31 0.92 -10.99
CA ALA A 15 -2.52 2.16 -10.95
C ALA A 15 -3.08 3.19 -9.95
N GLU A 16 -4.39 3.41 -9.96
CA GLU A 16 -5.09 4.32 -9.03
C GLU A 16 -4.77 4.02 -7.56
N ILE A 17 -4.89 2.75 -7.15
CA ILE A 17 -4.56 2.31 -5.77
C ILE A 17 -3.07 2.52 -5.47
N VAL A 18 -2.18 2.33 -6.45
CA VAL A 18 -0.76 2.59 -6.27
C VAL A 18 -0.50 4.07 -6.00
N ASP A 19 -1.15 4.96 -6.76
CA ASP A 19 -0.99 6.40 -6.61
C ASP A 19 -1.48 6.88 -5.23
N GLN A 20 -2.63 6.38 -4.78
CA GLN A 20 -3.18 6.67 -3.46
C GLN A 20 -2.27 6.13 -2.33
N LEU A 21 -1.77 4.90 -2.45
CA LEU A 21 -0.82 4.36 -1.46
C LEU A 21 0.50 5.15 -1.41
N LEU A 22 0.95 5.70 -2.53
CA LEU A 22 2.12 6.56 -2.59
C LEU A 22 1.86 7.94 -1.96
N ALA A 23 0.66 8.50 -2.12
CA ALA A 23 0.25 9.74 -1.46
C ALA A 23 0.18 9.57 0.07
N ILE A 24 -0.42 8.47 0.53
CA ILE A 24 -0.54 8.13 1.95
C ILE A 24 0.84 7.96 2.61
N ALA A 25 1.79 7.36 1.87
CA ALA A 25 3.17 7.13 2.30
C ALA A 25 3.28 6.58 3.74
N TRP A 26 2.49 5.56 4.09
CA TRP A 26 2.34 5.05 5.45
C TRP A 26 3.66 4.63 6.12
N TRP A 27 4.68 4.30 5.35
CA TRP A 27 6.04 4.00 5.83
C TRP A 27 6.76 5.22 6.43
N ASN A 28 6.28 6.44 6.18
CA ASN A 28 6.78 7.68 6.77
C ASN A 28 6.03 8.07 8.05
N TRP A 29 4.99 7.33 8.44
CA TRP A 29 4.24 7.65 9.65
C TRP A 29 5.07 7.36 10.92
N PRO A 30 4.79 8.09 12.02
CA PRO A 30 5.31 7.75 13.34
C PRO A 30 4.97 6.32 13.76
N GLU A 31 5.82 5.69 14.57
CA GLU A 31 5.69 4.27 14.92
C GLU A 31 4.41 3.97 15.73
N ASP A 32 3.99 4.89 16.60
CA ASP A 32 2.71 4.84 17.32
C ASP A 32 1.52 4.84 16.36
N VAL A 33 1.54 5.71 15.35
CA VAL A 33 0.51 5.77 14.30
C VAL A 33 0.47 4.47 13.50
N ILE A 34 1.64 3.90 13.17
CA ILE A 34 1.72 2.61 12.46
C ILE A 34 1.15 1.50 13.35
N ARG A 35 1.51 1.44 14.64
CA ARG A 35 1.00 0.42 15.57
C ARG A 35 -0.51 0.45 15.67
N ASP A 36 -1.10 1.63 15.82
CA ASP A 36 -2.54 1.80 15.95
C ASP A 36 -3.29 1.39 14.67
N ARG A 37 -2.68 1.65 13.50
CA ARG A 37 -3.29 1.39 12.18
C ARG A 37 -2.90 0.04 11.59
N LEU A 38 -2.01 -0.72 12.25
CA LEU A 38 -1.50 -2.01 11.80
C LEU A 38 -2.60 -3.03 11.44
N PRO A 39 -3.70 -3.16 12.22
CA PRO A 39 -4.78 -4.08 11.85
C PRO A 39 -5.37 -3.81 10.47
N LYS A 40 -5.41 -2.53 10.06
CA LYS A 40 -5.96 -2.12 8.76
C LYS A 40 -4.95 -2.34 7.62
N LEU A 41 -3.66 -2.17 7.88
CA LEU A 41 -2.58 -2.54 6.94
C LEU A 41 -2.55 -4.05 6.64
N MET A 42 -2.91 -4.89 7.61
CA MET A 42 -2.85 -6.35 7.50
C MET A 42 -4.16 -7.01 7.03
N CYS A 43 -5.25 -6.24 6.90
CA CYS A 43 -6.59 -6.74 6.59
C CYS A 43 -6.73 -7.31 5.15
N GLY A 44 -5.84 -6.95 4.23
CA GLY A 44 -5.95 -7.33 2.81
C GLY A 44 -6.96 -6.49 2.02
N ASP A 45 -7.80 -5.70 2.70
CA ASP A 45 -8.66 -4.68 2.09
C ASP A 45 -7.89 -3.37 1.84
N VAL A 46 -7.18 -3.34 0.73
CA VAL A 46 -6.43 -2.14 0.32
C VAL A 46 -7.35 -0.96 -0.03
N LYS A 47 -8.57 -1.23 -0.49
CA LYS A 47 -9.52 -0.16 -0.88
C LYS A 47 -10.05 0.54 0.36
N GLY A 48 -10.45 -0.22 1.38
CA GLY A 48 -10.86 0.33 2.67
C GLY A 48 -9.71 0.98 3.45
N PHE A 49 -8.47 0.55 3.22
CA PHE A 49 -7.29 1.25 3.74
C PHE A 49 -7.12 2.62 3.08
N VAL A 50 -7.10 2.65 1.74
CA VAL A 50 -6.98 3.88 0.97
C VAL A 50 -8.11 4.86 1.31
N ALA A 51 -9.37 4.42 1.25
CA ALA A 51 -10.52 5.29 1.55
C ALA A 51 -10.53 5.86 2.99
N ALA A 52 -9.75 5.29 3.91
CA ALA A 52 -9.64 5.77 5.28
C ALA A 52 -8.51 6.78 5.50
N TYR A 53 -7.52 6.86 4.60
CA TYR A 53 -6.29 7.63 4.79
C TYR A 53 -5.85 8.47 3.58
N ASP A 54 -6.52 8.33 2.44
CA ASP A 54 -6.39 9.20 1.27
C ASP A 54 -7.12 10.52 1.62
N GLU A 55 -6.35 11.60 1.76
CA GLU A 55 -6.84 12.96 2.09
C GLU A 55 -7.44 13.68 0.87
#